data_AF-A0A1U9YJ40-F1
#
_entry.id   AF-A0A1U9YJ40-F1
#
_cell.length_a   1.000
_cell.length_b   1.000
_cell.length_c   1.000
_cell.angle_alpha   90.00
_cell.angle_beta   90.00
_cell.angle_gamma   90.00
#
_symmetry.space_group_name_H-M   'P 1'
#
loop_
_entity.id
_entity.type
_entity.pdbx_description
1 polymer ?
#
loop_
_entity_poly.entity_id
_entity_poly.type
_entity_poly.pdbx_seq_one_letter_code
_entity_poly.pdbx_strand_id
1 'polypeptide(L)'
;MRRISKHLMVPVFSAGIVLLASCSSQPLGISASSSVPATSAPVESAVPSEQNSPASEPSASVSPLGLNDAEVSSTPEDTKPTVTAQPQPKLEQVSPSPEPKIFSSEQTYLQEIMENARKGKVRSSEFTARNTQIDQIEAKLGKPTSFTQAGYGYYASYGRQSLAFGYNMETGVVFDVRSYEKKLKNLTLSMIKKELGEPTDIRKYKDKNHDDTIYVYQAGEQYELKFIIPPNTGRVDHISVFSQSSVR
;
A
#
# COMPACT_ATOMS: atom_id res chain seq x y z
N MET A 1 -29.56 -51.60 -10.60
CA MET A 1 -30.02 -50.69 -11.67
C MET A 1 -29.58 -49.26 -11.35
N ARG A 2 -28.72 -48.66 -12.17
CA ARG A 2 -28.76 -47.24 -12.59
C ARG A 2 -27.68 -47.03 -13.66
N ARG A 3 -28.16 -46.69 -14.86
CA ARG A 3 -27.39 -46.53 -16.10
C ARG A 3 -26.84 -45.10 -16.21
N ILE A 4 -25.55 -45.02 -16.55
CA ILE A 4 -24.89 -44.19 -17.57
C ILE A 4 -25.71 -43.01 -18.16
N SER A 5 -25.15 -41.80 -18.12
CA SER A 5 -24.69 -41.10 -19.34
C SER A 5 -23.99 -39.78 -19.01
N LYS A 6 -22.77 -39.65 -19.52
CA LYS A 6 -21.95 -38.44 -19.50
C LYS A 6 -22.42 -37.56 -20.67
N HIS A 7 -22.84 -36.33 -20.40
CA HIS A 7 -23.10 -35.34 -21.44
C HIS A 7 -21.76 -34.72 -21.87
N LEU A 8 -21.30 -35.11 -23.06
CA LEU A 8 -20.28 -34.41 -23.83
C LEU A 8 -21.02 -33.49 -24.80
N MET A 9 -20.99 -32.18 -24.58
CA MET A 9 -21.54 -31.20 -25.52
C MET A 9 -20.39 -30.35 -26.07
N VAL A 10 -20.20 -30.48 -27.38
CA VAL A 10 -19.17 -29.83 -28.20
C VAL A 10 -19.60 -28.39 -28.48
N PRO A 11 -18.72 -27.37 -28.36
CA PRO A 11 -19.05 -26.02 -28.80
C PRO A 11 -18.92 -25.90 -30.33
N VAL A 12 -20.00 -25.43 -30.96
CA VAL A 12 -20.07 -25.03 -32.37
C VAL A 12 -19.33 -23.69 -32.52
N PHE A 13 -18.23 -23.68 -33.28
CA PHE A 13 -17.60 -22.45 -33.75
C PHE A 13 -18.40 -21.93 -34.96
N SER A 14 -19.14 -20.84 -34.76
CA SER A 14 -19.74 -20.10 -35.87
C SER A 14 -18.75 -19.06 -36.38
N ALA A 15 -18.25 -19.26 -37.60
CA ALA A 15 -17.44 -18.31 -38.34
C ALA A 15 -18.35 -17.19 -38.88
N GLY A 16 -18.03 -15.93 -38.54
CA GLY A 16 -18.82 -14.76 -38.92
C GLY A 16 -17.94 -13.62 -39.44
N ILE A 17 -17.65 -13.67 -40.74
CA ILE A 17 -17.61 -12.59 -41.74
C ILE A 17 -16.75 -11.33 -41.43
N VAL A 18 -15.64 -11.24 -42.16
CA VAL A 18 -14.87 -10.02 -42.43
C VAL A 18 -15.61 -9.18 -43.48
N LEU A 19 -15.89 -7.92 -43.16
CA LEU A 19 -16.35 -6.91 -44.12
C LEU A 19 -15.25 -5.87 -44.30
N LEU A 20 -14.60 -5.90 -45.47
CA LEU A 20 -13.68 -4.89 -45.96
C LEU A 20 -14.48 -3.74 -46.57
N ALA A 21 -14.43 -2.56 -45.95
CA ALA A 21 -14.84 -1.32 -46.60
C ALA A 21 -13.60 -0.57 -47.09
N SER A 22 -13.41 -0.65 -48.40
CA SER A 22 -12.48 0.14 -49.19
C SER A 22 -13.13 1.49 -49.50
N CYS A 23 -12.44 2.61 -49.29
CA CYS A 23 -12.69 3.78 -50.12
C CYS A 23 -11.42 4.58 -50.39
N SER A 24 -11.27 4.84 -51.69
CA SER A 24 -10.14 5.37 -52.43
C SER A 24 -9.75 6.80 -52.06
N SER A 25 -8.44 7.05 -52.09
CA SER A 25 -7.84 8.38 -52.25
C SER A 25 -8.17 8.97 -53.63
N GLN A 26 -8.24 10.30 -53.75
CA GLN A 26 -7.44 11.10 -54.70
C GLN A 26 -7.59 12.63 -54.46
N PRO A 27 -6.61 13.46 -54.91
CA PRO A 27 -6.39 14.82 -54.40
C PRO A 27 -6.47 15.96 -55.46
N LEU A 28 -6.23 17.20 -54.98
CA LEU A 28 -5.76 18.43 -55.66
C LEU A 28 -6.76 19.38 -56.38
N GLY A 29 -6.52 20.69 -56.17
CA GLY A 29 -6.95 21.81 -57.05
C GLY A 29 -7.76 22.90 -56.32
N ILE A 30 -7.15 23.86 -55.60
CA ILE A 30 -6.65 25.19 -56.04
C ILE A 30 -7.73 26.17 -56.56
N SER A 31 -7.97 27.24 -55.80
CA SER A 31 -8.09 28.69 -56.20
C SER A 31 -8.95 29.41 -55.15
N ALA A 32 -8.42 30.29 -54.30
CA ALA A 32 -7.87 31.64 -54.52
C ALA A 32 -8.91 32.76 -54.41
N SER A 33 -8.51 33.82 -53.68
CA SER A 33 -9.10 35.17 -53.56
C SER A 33 -10.24 35.31 -52.53
N SER A 34 -10.29 36.33 -51.65
CA SER A 34 -9.45 37.51 -51.43
C SER A 34 -9.96 38.27 -50.19
N SER A 35 -9.18 39.29 -49.79
CA SER A 35 -9.50 40.46 -48.94
C SER A 35 -9.54 40.29 -47.41
N VAL A 36 -8.38 40.58 -46.82
CA VAL A 36 -8.19 41.31 -45.56
C VAL A 36 -8.63 42.78 -45.73
N PRO A 37 -8.92 43.49 -44.62
CA PRO A 37 -7.88 44.43 -44.16
C PRO A 37 -7.58 44.33 -42.65
N ALA A 38 -6.33 44.68 -42.34
CA ALA A 38 -5.75 44.84 -41.02
C ALA A 38 -6.19 46.14 -40.33
N THR A 39 -6.05 46.24 -39.00
CA THR A 39 -5.36 47.36 -38.30
C THR A 39 -5.34 47.14 -36.77
N SER A 40 -4.14 47.37 -36.18
CA SER A 40 -3.79 47.73 -34.78
C SER A 40 -4.13 46.75 -33.65
N ALA A 41 -3.36 46.52 -32.59
CA ALA A 41 -2.01 46.87 -32.10
C ALA A 41 -1.80 46.03 -30.80
N PRO A 42 -0.59 45.92 -30.23
CA PRO A 42 -0.28 44.99 -29.14
C PRO A 42 -0.43 45.62 -27.74
N VAL A 43 -0.76 44.79 -26.75
CA VAL A 43 -0.63 45.04 -25.30
C VAL A 43 -0.25 43.68 -24.71
N GLU A 44 0.99 43.39 -24.30
CA GLU A 44 1.87 43.96 -23.26
C GLU A 44 1.26 43.95 -21.84
N SER A 45 1.94 43.19 -20.96
CA SER A 45 1.96 43.29 -19.50
C SER A 45 0.67 42.92 -18.75
N ALA A 46 0.67 42.30 -17.56
CA ALA A 46 1.73 41.88 -16.66
C ALA A 46 1.15 40.86 -15.66
N VAL A 47 2.07 40.08 -15.08
CA VAL A 47 1.93 39.37 -13.80
C VAL A 47 1.64 40.38 -12.69
N PRO A 48 0.85 40.01 -11.66
CA PRO A 48 1.23 40.39 -10.31
C PRO A 48 1.32 39.17 -9.39
N SER A 49 2.53 38.96 -8.89
CA SER A 49 2.82 38.26 -7.65
C SER A 49 2.32 39.13 -6.51
N GLU A 50 1.39 38.63 -5.68
CA GLU A 50 1.10 39.24 -4.39
C GLU A 50 1.71 38.39 -3.27
N GLN A 51 2.74 38.99 -2.69
CA GLN A 51 3.43 38.59 -1.48
C GLN A 51 2.76 39.34 -0.34
N ASN A 52 2.16 38.64 0.61
CA ASN A 52 1.83 39.24 1.90
C ASN A 52 2.15 38.28 3.04
N SER A 53 3.14 38.67 3.83
CA SER A 53 3.36 38.28 5.21
C SER A 53 3.50 39.56 6.00
N PRO A 54 3.05 39.56 7.26
CA PRO A 54 3.85 40.19 8.29
C PRO A 54 4.11 39.24 9.48
N ALA A 55 5.39 39.25 9.89
CA ALA A 55 5.93 39.14 11.25
C ALA A 55 5.11 39.93 12.29
N SER A 56 5.18 39.81 13.62
CA SER A 56 5.86 39.03 14.66
C SER A 56 5.17 39.47 15.96
N GLU A 57 5.12 38.66 17.02
CA GLU A 57 5.64 39.01 18.36
C GLU A 57 5.40 37.89 19.41
N PRO A 58 6.23 37.86 20.47
CA PRO A 58 6.47 36.68 21.30
C PRO A 58 5.63 36.70 22.58
N SER A 59 5.50 35.55 23.24
CA SER A 59 5.38 35.56 24.70
C SER A 59 6.11 34.39 25.31
N ALA A 60 6.93 34.74 26.29
CA ALA A 60 7.89 33.91 26.95
C ALA A 60 7.32 33.24 28.21
N SER A 61 7.97 32.13 28.57
CA SER A 61 8.33 31.76 29.94
C SER A 61 7.23 31.44 30.95
N VAL A 62 7.09 30.14 31.26
CA VAL A 62 7.45 29.66 32.60
C VAL A 62 7.92 28.19 32.58
N SER A 63 9.03 27.96 33.27
CA SER A 63 9.58 26.71 33.81
C SER A 63 10.17 27.10 35.18
N PRO A 64 10.65 26.20 36.06
CA PRO A 64 10.45 24.74 36.20
C PRO A 64 10.17 24.34 37.68
N LEU A 65 10.19 23.02 37.98
CA LEU A 65 10.86 22.35 39.13
C LEU A 65 9.98 21.31 39.84
N GLY A 66 10.56 20.12 40.07
CA GLY A 66 10.00 19.06 40.90
C GLY A 66 10.67 17.70 40.72
N LEU A 67 12.00 17.64 40.87
CA LEU A 67 12.78 16.42 41.08
C LEU A 67 12.39 15.78 42.42
N ASN A 68 12.23 14.46 42.46
CA ASN A 68 12.36 13.69 43.70
C ASN A 68 13.11 12.40 43.39
N ASP A 69 14.44 12.47 43.53
CA ASP A 69 15.27 11.31 43.86
C ASP A 69 15.27 11.16 45.38
N ALA A 70 15.01 9.95 45.86
CA ALA A 70 15.41 9.51 47.19
C ALA A 70 15.73 8.01 47.12
N GLU A 71 17.00 7.76 46.84
CA GLU A 71 17.74 6.54 47.15
C GLU A 71 17.99 6.45 48.67
N VAL A 72 17.98 5.23 49.22
CA VAL A 72 18.73 4.67 50.38
C VAL A 72 17.95 3.41 50.82
N SER A 73 18.34 2.19 50.44
CA SER A 73 19.50 1.37 50.86
C SER A 73 19.44 0.88 52.31
N SER A 74 19.16 -0.42 52.49
CA SER A 74 19.80 -1.30 53.48
C SER A 74 19.30 -2.76 53.36
N THR A 75 20.17 -3.66 52.88
CA THR A 75 20.22 -5.12 53.12
C THR A 75 20.92 -5.42 54.46
N PRO A 76 21.17 -6.68 54.89
CA PRO A 76 20.46 -7.97 54.74
C PRO A 76 20.31 -8.71 56.10
N GLU A 77 19.49 -9.76 56.22
CA GLU A 77 19.76 -10.84 57.21
C GLU A 77 19.37 -12.23 56.67
N ASP A 78 20.28 -13.17 56.95
CA ASP A 78 20.37 -14.55 56.54
C ASP A 78 20.02 -15.44 57.74
N THR A 79 19.04 -16.34 57.67
CA THR A 79 19.08 -17.60 58.43
C THR A 79 18.11 -18.65 57.85
N LYS A 80 18.67 -19.79 57.42
CA LYS A 80 18.04 -21.11 57.21
C LYS A 80 18.47 -22.00 58.41
N PRO A 81 17.70 -22.97 58.98
CA PRO A 81 17.27 -24.24 58.33
C PRO A 81 15.87 -24.73 58.86
N THR A 82 15.17 -25.78 58.38
CA THR A 82 15.48 -27.23 58.33
C THR A 82 14.32 -27.99 57.66
N VAL A 83 14.68 -29.15 57.10
CA VAL A 83 13.98 -30.21 56.35
C VAL A 83 12.77 -30.86 57.05
N THR A 84 11.78 -31.33 56.27
CA THR A 84 11.05 -32.60 56.53
C THR A 84 10.66 -33.27 55.19
N ALA A 85 11.14 -34.51 54.97
CA ALA A 85 10.75 -35.44 53.88
C ALA A 85 9.37 -36.06 54.19
N GLN A 86 8.49 -36.53 53.29
CA GLN A 86 8.50 -37.46 52.13
C GLN A 86 7.01 -37.53 51.64
N PRO A 87 6.56 -38.30 50.60
CA PRO A 87 7.24 -39.08 49.57
C PRO A 87 6.79 -38.80 48.10
N GLN A 88 7.62 -39.24 47.14
CA GLN A 88 7.33 -39.29 45.69
C GLN A 88 6.15 -40.21 45.33
N PRO A 89 5.46 -39.89 44.22
CA PRO A 89 5.04 -40.91 43.27
C PRO A 89 5.62 -40.65 41.86
N LYS A 90 6.26 -41.71 41.34
CA LYS A 90 6.30 -42.22 39.96
C LYS A 90 6.38 -41.22 38.79
N LEU A 91 7.55 -41.22 38.14
CA LEU A 91 7.81 -40.60 36.83
C LEU A 91 7.01 -41.33 35.74
N GLU A 92 5.93 -40.71 35.25
CA GLU A 92 5.37 -40.98 33.93
C GLU A 92 5.97 -39.99 32.94
N GLN A 93 6.56 -40.53 31.89
CA GLN A 93 7.27 -39.82 30.83
C GLN A 93 6.26 -39.09 29.94
N VAL A 94 6.10 -37.79 30.13
CA VAL A 94 5.24 -36.93 29.32
C VAL A 94 6.02 -36.46 28.09
N SER A 95 5.56 -36.83 26.90
CA SER A 95 6.00 -36.30 25.60
C SER A 95 6.01 -34.77 25.60
N PRO A 96 7.01 -34.10 24.99
CA PRO A 96 6.99 -32.65 24.90
C PRO A 96 5.87 -32.18 23.96
N SER A 97 4.89 -31.49 24.55
CA SER A 97 3.94 -30.62 23.87
C SER A 97 4.72 -29.47 23.20
N PRO A 98 4.37 -29.03 21.97
CA PRO A 98 5.10 -27.95 21.32
C PRO A 98 4.99 -26.65 22.11
N GLU A 99 6.12 -26.10 22.53
CA GLU A 99 6.20 -24.79 23.19
C GLU A 99 5.65 -23.68 22.30
N PRO A 100 4.96 -22.67 22.88
CA PRO A 100 4.48 -21.52 22.13
C PRO A 100 5.67 -20.73 21.57
N LYS A 101 5.74 -20.58 20.25
CA LYS A 101 6.72 -19.71 19.59
C LYS A 101 6.45 -18.26 19.99
N ILE A 102 7.38 -17.64 20.71
CA ILE A 102 7.37 -16.20 20.97
C ILE A 102 7.99 -15.48 19.77
N PHE A 103 7.20 -14.68 19.08
CA PHE A 103 7.64 -13.86 17.94
C PHE A 103 8.06 -12.46 18.39
N SER A 104 9.02 -11.85 17.69
CA SER A 104 9.32 -10.42 17.89
C SER A 104 8.16 -9.54 17.40
N SER A 105 8.13 -8.29 17.86
CA SER A 105 7.07 -7.34 17.49
C SER A 105 6.99 -7.05 15.98
N GLU A 106 8.12 -7.14 15.28
CA GLU A 106 8.26 -6.97 13.83
C GLU A 106 7.79 -8.22 13.07
N GLN A 107 8.07 -9.41 13.61
CA GLN A 107 7.63 -10.67 13.03
C GLN A 107 6.10 -10.76 13.05
N THR A 108 5.48 -10.50 14.21
CA THR A 108 4.01 -10.43 14.31
C THR A 108 3.45 -9.37 13.36
N TYR A 109 4.10 -8.21 13.24
CA TYR A 109 3.65 -7.17 12.33
C TYR A 109 3.72 -7.59 10.84
N LEU A 110 4.78 -8.28 10.43
CA LEU A 110 4.92 -8.81 9.07
C LEU A 110 3.88 -9.91 8.77
N GLN A 111 3.60 -10.78 9.73
CA GLN A 111 2.53 -11.79 9.61
C GLN A 111 1.16 -11.14 9.44
N GLU A 112 0.84 -10.12 10.25
CA GLU A 112 -0.40 -9.34 10.13
C GLU A 112 -0.52 -8.64 8.78
N ILE A 113 0.57 -8.05 8.28
CA ILE A 113 0.59 -7.42 6.95
C ILE A 113 0.24 -8.47 5.87
N MET A 114 0.91 -9.63 5.90
CA MET A 114 0.65 -10.70 4.92
C MET A 114 -0.78 -11.26 5.04
N GLU A 115 -1.30 -11.43 6.25
CA GLU A 115 -2.67 -11.91 6.45
C GLU A 115 -3.72 -10.92 5.92
N ASN A 116 -3.53 -9.62 6.15
CA ASN A 116 -4.40 -8.59 5.58
C ASN A 116 -4.27 -8.53 4.05
N ALA A 117 -3.05 -8.68 3.51
CA ALA A 117 -2.83 -8.67 2.08
C ALA A 117 -3.56 -9.81 1.37
N ARG A 118 -3.62 -11.02 1.98
CA ARG A 118 -4.42 -12.14 1.46
C ARG A 118 -5.92 -11.84 1.41
N LYS A 119 -6.38 -10.90 2.23
CA LYS A 119 -7.76 -10.38 2.25
C LYS A 119 -7.93 -9.16 1.33
N GLY A 120 -6.92 -8.79 0.55
CA GLY A 120 -6.94 -7.68 -0.40
C GLY A 120 -6.81 -6.30 0.24
N LYS A 121 -6.38 -6.18 1.50
CA LYS A 121 -6.30 -4.90 2.22
C LYS A 121 -5.01 -4.71 3.01
N VAL A 122 -4.76 -3.48 3.43
CA VAL A 122 -3.73 -3.16 4.43
C VAL A 122 -4.33 -3.15 5.83
N ARG A 123 -3.51 -3.33 6.85
CA ARG A 123 -3.92 -3.41 8.27
C ARG A 123 -4.72 -2.18 8.74
N SER A 124 -4.38 -0.99 8.25
CA SER A 124 -5.00 0.29 8.59
C SER A 124 -6.27 0.62 7.79
N SER A 125 -6.73 -0.28 6.94
CA SER A 125 -7.88 -0.04 6.04
C SER A 125 -8.90 -1.16 6.13
N GLU A 126 -10.19 -0.80 6.10
CA GLU A 126 -11.28 -1.75 5.87
C GLU A 126 -11.50 -2.01 4.36
N PHE A 127 -11.09 -1.06 3.52
CA PHE A 127 -11.22 -1.13 2.07
C PHE A 127 -10.25 -2.13 1.46
N THR A 128 -10.76 -2.88 0.49
CA THR A 128 -10.05 -3.94 -0.22
C THR A 128 -9.86 -3.59 -1.69
N ALA A 129 -8.71 -3.98 -2.24
CA ALA A 129 -8.54 -4.10 -3.68
C ALA A 129 -9.59 -5.06 -4.24
N ARG A 130 -9.98 -4.84 -5.49
CA ARG A 130 -10.94 -5.60 -6.28
C ARG A 130 -12.42 -5.45 -5.93
N ASN A 131 -12.76 -5.19 -4.67
CA ASN A 131 -14.17 -5.18 -4.25
C ASN A 131 -14.69 -3.81 -3.79
N THR A 132 -13.81 -2.84 -3.56
CA THR A 132 -14.22 -1.50 -3.09
C THR A 132 -14.31 -0.52 -4.24
N GLN A 133 -15.38 0.27 -4.27
CA GLN A 133 -15.51 1.42 -5.18
C GLN A 133 -14.89 2.67 -4.55
N ILE A 134 -14.24 3.51 -5.36
CA ILE A 134 -13.66 4.76 -4.88
C ILE A 134 -14.70 5.68 -4.24
N ASP A 135 -15.93 5.71 -4.74
CA ASP A 135 -17.03 6.50 -4.18
C ASP A 135 -17.41 6.08 -2.76
N GLN A 136 -17.28 4.78 -2.43
CA GLN A 136 -17.51 4.28 -1.07
C GLN A 136 -16.43 4.79 -0.11
N ILE A 137 -15.19 4.87 -0.59
CA ILE A 137 -14.07 5.42 0.17
C ILE A 137 -14.30 6.91 0.40
N GLU A 138 -14.67 7.66 -0.64
CA GLU A 138 -14.94 9.10 -0.52
C GLU A 138 -16.12 9.38 0.42
N ALA A 139 -17.19 8.58 0.36
CA ALA A 139 -18.33 8.71 1.27
C ALA A 139 -17.93 8.50 2.74
N LYS A 140 -16.95 7.64 3.00
CA LYS A 140 -16.51 7.29 4.36
C LYS A 140 -15.39 8.20 4.88
N LEU A 141 -14.42 8.55 4.04
CA LEU A 141 -13.21 9.28 4.42
C LEU A 141 -13.25 10.77 4.04
N GLY A 142 -14.23 11.19 3.23
CA GLY A 142 -14.28 12.50 2.60
C GLY A 142 -13.48 12.54 1.30
N LYS A 143 -13.27 13.75 0.76
CA LYS A 143 -12.45 13.93 -0.45
C LYS A 143 -10.97 13.63 -0.15
N PRO A 144 -10.23 13.04 -1.10
CA PRO A 144 -8.80 12.82 -0.93
C PRO A 144 -8.03 14.15 -0.89
N THR A 145 -6.87 14.12 -0.24
CA THR A 145 -5.97 15.27 -0.11
C THR A 145 -5.27 15.60 -1.42
N SER A 146 -5.11 14.63 -2.31
CA SER A 146 -4.52 14.84 -3.64
C SER A 146 -4.92 13.72 -4.59
N PHE A 147 -4.83 14.01 -5.89
CA PHE A 147 -4.99 13.05 -6.97
C PHE A 147 -3.76 13.06 -7.88
N THR A 148 -3.30 11.87 -8.26
CA THR A 148 -2.20 11.72 -9.24
C THR A 148 -2.55 10.61 -10.21
N GLN A 149 -2.38 10.85 -11.51
CA GLN A 149 -2.42 9.78 -12.50
C GLN A 149 -1.06 9.08 -12.51
N ALA A 150 -1.06 7.75 -12.30
CA ALA A 150 0.18 6.97 -12.31
C ALA A 150 -0.08 5.52 -12.73
N GLY A 151 0.82 4.97 -13.54
CA GLY A 151 0.75 3.59 -13.99
C GLY A 151 -0.58 3.25 -14.67
N TYR A 152 -1.40 2.45 -13.99
CA TYR A 152 -2.63 1.84 -14.51
C TYR A 152 -3.91 2.64 -14.24
N GLY A 153 -3.84 3.77 -13.53
CA GLY A 153 -5.04 4.53 -13.20
C GLY A 153 -4.77 5.79 -12.39
N TYR A 154 -5.74 6.15 -11.56
CA TYR A 154 -5.67 7.30 -10.68
C TYR A 154 -5.42 6.87 -9.25
N TYR A 155 -4.61 7.65 -8.55
CA TYR A 155 -4.33 7.48 -7.14
C TYR A 155 -4.96 8.61 -6.35
N ALA A 156 -5.90 8.26 -5.48
CA ALA A 156 -6.50 9.14 -4.50
C ALA A 156 -5.76 8.97 -3.16
N SER A 157 -5.08 10.03 -2.71
CA SER A 157 -4.31 10.00 -1.46
C SER A 157 -5.11 10.57 -0.30
N TYR A 158 -5.02 9.92 0.86
CA TYR A 158 -5.71 10.26 2.10
C TYR A 158 -4.66 10.47 3.20
N GLY A 159 -4.02 11.64 3.18
CA GLY A 159 -2.86 11.92 4.04
C GLY A 159 -3.13 11.76 5.53
N ARG A 160 -4.33 12.15 6.01
CA ARG A 160 -4.71 12.00 7.42
C ARG A 160 -4.75 10.54 7.88
N GLN A 161 -5.07 9.62 6.98
CA GLN A 161 -5.15 8.19 7.23
C GLN A 161 -3.85 7.46 6.85
N SER A 162 -2.89 8.14 6.23
CA SER A 162 -1.69 7.51 5.66
C SER A 162 -2.02 6.40 4.65
N LEU A 163 -3.05 6.63 3.83
CA LEU A 163 -3.53 5.69 2.81
C LEU A 163 -3.50 6.33 1.43
N ALA A 164 -3.38 5.51 0.39
CA ALA A 164 -3.73 5.91 -0.97
C ALA A 164 -4.38 4.74 -1.70
N PHE A 165 -5.28 5.05 -2.64
CA PHE A 165 -6.03 4.06 -3.39
C PHE A 165 -5.84 4.28 -4.88
N GLY A 166 -5.26 3.30 -5.56
CA GLY A 166 -5.25 3.23 -7.01
C GLY A 166 -6.56 2.63 -7.50
N TYR A 167 -7.25 3.31 -8.42
CA TYR A 167 -8.53 2.86 -8.94
C TYR A 167 -8.63 3.07 -10.45
N ASN A 168 -9.42 2.21 -11.10
CA ASN A 168 -9.74 2.32 -12.52
C ASN A 168 -10.73 3.46 -12.72
N MET A 169 -10.44 4.37 -13.65
CA MET A 169 -11.25 5.58 -13.86
C MET A 169 -12.65 5.28 -14.41
N GLU A 170 -12.79 4.24 -15.23
CA GLU A 170 -14.05 3.89 -15.88
C GLU A 170 -14.97 3.14 -14.92
N THR A 171 -14.44 2.17 -14.17
CA THR A 171 -15.25 1.32 -13.29
C THR A 171 -15.34 1.85 -11.86
N GLY A 172 -14.40 2.70 -11.44
CA GLY A 172 -14.27 3.16 -10.05
C GLY A 172 -13.71 2.10 -9.09
N VAL A 173 -13.39 0.88 -9.57
CA VAL A 173 -12.91 -0.23 -8.74
C VAL A 173 -11.48 0.02 -8.31
N VAL A 174 -11.21 -0.13 -7.02
CA VAL A 174 -9.85 -0.05 -6.45
C VAL A 174 -9.04 -1.28 -6.86
N PHE A 175 -7.86 -1.07 -7.44
CA PHE A 175 -6.90 -2.13 -7.77
C PHE A 175 -5.64 -2.10 -6.90
N ASP A 176 -5.37 -1.02 -6.18
CA ASP A 176 -4.19 -0.85 -5.33
C ASP A 176 -4.58 -0.18 -4.01
N VAL A 177 -4.29 -0.83 -2.88
CA VAL A 177 -4.44 -0.25 -1.54
C VAL A 177 -3.06 -0.03 -0.93
N ARG A 178 -2.67 1.23 -0.74
CA ARG A 178 -1.36 1.60 -0.20
C ARG A 178 -1.45 2.06 1.25
N SER A 179 -0.46 1.66 2.05
CA SER A 179 -0.28 2.14 3.42
C SER A 179 1.09 2.80 3.58
N TYR A 180 1.08 3.99 4.17
CA TYR A 180 2.25 4.80 4.54
C TYR A 180 2.44 4.83 6.06
N GLU A 181 1.95 3.83 6.78
CA GLU A 181 2.10 3.74 8.23
C GLU A 181 3.57 3.90 8.66
N LYS A 182 3.81 4.79 9.63
CA LYS A 182 5.18 5.09 10.11
C LYS A 182 5.94 3.84 10.59
N LYS A 183 5.24 2.84 11.15
CA LYS A 183 5.85 1.59 11.64
C LYS A 183 6.51 0.78 10.51
N LEU A 184 6.09 0.96 9.25
CA LEU A 184 6.73 0.31 8.10
C LEU A 184 8.20 0.68 7.97
N LYS A 185 8.58 1.92 8.34
CA LYS A 185 9.96 2.42 8.27
C LYS A 185 10.93 1.65 9.17
N ASN A 186 10.43 0.87 10.13
CA ASN A 186 11.26 0.01 10.98
C ASN A 186 11.68 -1.27 10.26
N LEU A 187 10.97 -1.67 9.21
CA LEU A 187 11.20 -2.90 8.47
C LEU A 187 12.34 -2.74 7.46
N THR A 188 13.19 -3.77 7.41
CA THR A 188 14.26 -3.91 6.42
C THR A 188 14.00 -5.12 5.53
N LEU A 189 14.63 -5.17 4.36
CA LEU A 189 14.52 -6.34 3.47
C LEU A 189 14.94 -7.65 4.17
N SER A 190 15.97 -7.61 5.02
CA SER A 190 16.43 -8.81 5.74
C SER A 190 15.37 -9.35 6.70
N MET A 191 14.69 -8.46 7.43
CA MET A 191 13.57 -8.85 8.31
C MET A 191 12.41 -9.45 7.52
N ILE A 192 12.05 -8.83 6.39
CA ILE A 192 10.99 -9.31 5.50
C ILE A 192 11.34 -10.70 4.97
N LYS A 193 12.56 -10.89 4.48
CA LYS A 193 13.01 -12.18 3.94
C LYS A 193 13.05 -13.28 5.01
N LYS A 194 13.48 -12.94 6.22
CA LYS A 194 13.50 -13.87 7.35
C LYS A 194 12.11 -14.38 7.69
N GLU A 195 11.10 -13.52 7.61
CA GLU A 195 9.73 -13.86 8.05
C GLU A 195 8.86 -14.41 6.91
N LEU A 196 8.94 -13.81 5.71
CA LEU A 196 8.06 -14.11 4.58
C LEU A 196 8.75 -14.91 3.47
N GLY A 197 10.06 -15.16 3.57
CA GLY A 197 10.85 -15.81 2.54
C GLY A 197 11.33 -14.86 1.44
N GLU A 198 11.84 -15.43 0.35
CA GLU A 198 12.26 -14.64 -0.81
C GLU A 198 11.05 -14.06 -1.56
N PRO A 199 11.17 -12.84 -2.12
CA PRO A 199 10.12 -12.26 -2.95
C PRO A 199 9.91 -13.11 -4.20
N THR A 200 8.67 -13.18 -4.67
CA THR A 200 8.33 -13.86 -5.92
C THR A 200 8.76 -13.08 -7.15
N ASP A 201 8.91 -11.77 -7.03
CA ASP A 201 9.38 -10.89 -8.10
C ASP A 201 10.04 -9.63 -7.50
N ILE A 202 10.96 -9.02 -8.25
CA ILE A 202 11.64 -7.78 -7.88
C ILE A 202 11.55 -6.81 -9.05
N ARG A 203 10.86 -5.70 -8.83
CA ARG A 203 10.65 -4.66 -9.84
C ARG A 203 11.42 -3.40 -9.49
N LYS A 204 11.79 -2.62 -10.50
CA LYS A 204 12.42 -1.30 -10.35
C LYS A 204 11.47 -0.23 -10.84
N TYR A 205 11.34 0.85 -10.09
CA TYR A 205 10.60 2.03 -10.50
C TYR A 205 11.52 3.24 -10.35
N LYS A 206 11.71 4.01 -11.42
CA LYS A 206 12.54 5.20 -11.38
C LYS A 206 11.91 6.31 -12.20
N ASP A 207 11.79 7.47 -11.59
CA ASP A 207 11.44 8.72 -12.26
C ASP A 207 12.36 9.86 -11.77
N LYS A 208 11.97 11.13 -11.99
CA LYS A 208 12.77 12.29 -11.58
C LYS A 208 12.89 12.44 -10.06
N ASN A 209 11.94 11.91 -9.30
CA ASN A 209 11.78 12.09 -7.86
C ASN A 209 11.90 10.77 -7.08
N HIS A 210 11.77 9.63 -7.75
CA HIS A 210 11.74 8.29 -7.14
C HIS A 210 12.79 7.38 -7.78
N ASP A 211 13.41 6.54 -6.96
CA ASP A 211 14.26 5.43 -7.38
C ASP A 211 13.99 4.30 -6.38
N ASP A 212 13.04 3.44 -6.69
CA ASP A 212 12.48 2.47 -5.77
C ASP A 212 12.75 1.04 -6.23
N THR A 213 13.05 0.17 -5.27
CA THR A 213 13.01 -1.28 -5.48
C THR A 213 11.74 -1.83 -4.87
N ILE A 214 10.97 -2.56 -5.66
CA ILE A 214 9.68 -3.12 -5.27
C ILE A 214 9.85 -4.63 -5.12
N TYR A 215 9.76 -5.12 -3.90
CA TYR A 215 9.82 -6.54 -3.58
C TYR A 215 8.40 -7.09 -3.50
N VAL A 216 8.07 -8.00 -4.42
CA VAL A 216 6.72 -8.53 -4.60
C VAL A 216 6.62 -9.89 -3.92
N TYR A 217 5.56 -10.08 -3.17
CA TYR A 217 5.18 -11.34 -2.53
C TYR A 217 3.77 -11.71 -2.94
N GLN A 218 3.56 -12.96 -3.33
CA GLN A 218 2.22 -13.45 -3.62
C GLN A 218 1.40 -13.55 -2.32
N ALA A 219 0.21 -12.94 -2.30
CA ALA A 219 -0.69 -12.93 -1.16
C ALA A 219 -2.00 -13.66 -1.52
N GLY A 220 -1.93 -14.99 -1.62
CA GLY A 220 -3.01 -15.81 -2.17
C GLY A 220 -3.09 -15.69 -3.69
N GLU A 221 -4.14 -16.20 -4.34
CA GLU A 221 -4.22 -16.22 -5.81
C GLU A 221 -4.54 -14.87 -6.44
N GLN A 222 -5.14 -13.96 -5.66
CA GLN A 222 -5.79 -12.75 -6.20
C GLN A 222 -4.98 -11.47 -5.99
N TYR A 223 -3.99 -11.49 -5.10
CA TYR A 223 -3.30 -10.29 -4.64
C TYR A 223 -1.78 -10.45 -4.62
N GLU A 224 -1.11 -9.35 -4.91
CA GLU A 224 0.32 -9.15 -4.63
C GLU A 224 0.45 -8.22 -3.42
N LEU A 225 1.32 -8.58 -2.48
CA LEU A 225 1.86 -7.67 -1.48
C LEU A 225 3.20 -7.13 -1.96
N LYS A 226 3.32 -5.82 -2.08
CA LYS A 226 4.51 -5.13 -2.55
C LYS A 226 5.13 -4.32 -1.42
N PHE A 227 6.41 -4.52 -1.17
CA PHE A 227 7.22 -3.66 -0.30
C PHE A 227 8.06 -2.72 -1.14
N ILE A 228 7.86 -1.41 -0.98
CA ILE A 228 8.60 -0.40 -1.73
C ILE A 228 9.75 0.08 -0.84
N ILE A 229 10.98 -0.13 -1.29
CA ILE A 229 12.21 0.20 -0.55
C ILE A 229 13.10 1.09 -1.42
N PRO A 230 13.21 2.39 -1.07
CA PRO A 230 14.17 3.29 -1.66
C PRO A 230 15.62 2.92 -1.27
N PRO A 231 16.61 2.98 -2.18
CA PRO A 231 17.99 2.59 -1.93
C PRO A 231 18.68 3.52 -0.93
N ASN A 232 18.28 4.78 -0.86
CA ASN A 232 18.82 5.76 0.08
C ASN A 232 18.46 5.45 1.55
N THR A 233 17.34 4.77 1.80
CA THR A 233 16.90 4.43 3.17
C THR A 233 17.17 2.97 3.53
N GLY A 234 17.10 2.06 2.56
CA GLY A 234 17.16 0.61 2.81
C GLY A 234 16.01 0.08 3.68
N ARG A 235 14.96 0.89 3.87
CA ARG A 235 13.81 0.64 4.75
C ARG A 235 12.52 0.76 3.96
N VAL A 236 11.46 0.08 4.42
CA VAL A 236 10.16 0.13 3.73
C VAL A 236 9.59 1.54 3.79
N ASP A 237 9.36 2.13 2.63
CA ASP A 237 8.71 3.42 2.50
C ASP A 237 7.21 3.30 2.70
N HIS A 238 6.61 2.41 1.92
CA HIS A 238 5.20 2.06 1.97
C HIS A 238 5.00 0.64 1.46
N ILE A 239 3.80 0.12 1.69
CA ILE A 239 3.35 -1.15 1.11
C ILE A 239 2.17 -0.92 0.17
N SER A 240 1.98 -1.85 -0.75
CA SER A 240 0.84 -1.89 -1.67
C SER A 240 0.26 -3.29 -1.69
N VAL A 241 -1.06 -3.41 -1.49
CA VAL A 241 -1.82 -4.63 -1.74
C VAL A 241 -2.59 -4.44 -3.03
N PHE A 242 -2.23 -5.23 -4.03
CA PHE A 242 -2.56 -4.96 -5.41
C PHE A 242 -3.29 -6.14 -6.06
N SER A 243 -4.36 -5.86 -6.81
CA SER A 243 -5.07 -6.85 -7.61
C SER A 243 -4.91 -6.55 -9.10
N GLN A 244 -4.15 -7.41 -9.80
CA GLN A 244 -3.92 -7.29 -11.24
C GLN A 244 -5.23 -7.40 -12.05
N SER A 245 -6.19 -8.18 -11.54
CA SER A 245 -7.48 -8.41 -12.22
C SER A 245 -8.40 -7.19 -12.30
N SER A 246 -8.15 -6.17 -11.48
CA SER A 246 -8.99 -4.96 -11.38
C SER A 246 -8.43 -3.76 -12.13
N VAL A 247 -7.32 -3.97 -12.83
CA VAL A 247 -6.69 -2.95 -13.68
C VAL A 247 -7.38 -2.87 -15.05
N ARG A 248 -8.01 -3.96 -15.51
CA ARG A 248 -8.57 -4.11 -16.86
C ARG A 248 -10.07 -3.89 -16.89
#